data_AF-A0AA43TVC8-F1
#
_entry.id   AF-A0AA43TVC8-F1
#
_cell.length_a   1.000
_cell.length_b   1.000
_cell.length_c   1.000
_cell.angle_alpha   90.00
_cell.angle_beta   90.00
_cell.angle_gamma   90.00
#
_symmetry.space_group_name_H-M   'P 1'
#
loop_
_entity.id
_entity.type
_entity.pdbx_description
1 polymer ?
#
loop_
_entity_poly.entity_id
_entity_poly.type
_entity_poly.pdbx_seq_one_letter_code
_entity_poly.pdbx_strand_id
1 'polypeptide(L)'
;MGTTIDRTAEEAKTLLSALQQKFPSKTLGEDRWYILALISLIAAGQCDHAPTLYTYLISQPRYQTSESRQALMRRLRESLVKSVSVVGVPKPLEAVHQISAVERPEDKDYSFSR
;
A
#
# COMPACT_ATOMS: atom_id res chain seq x y z
N MET A 1 -19.12 -23.75 13.71
CA MET A 1 -18.47 -22.47 14.09
C MET A 1 -17.01 -22.55 13.66
N GLY A 2 -16.71 -22.09 12.44
CA GLY A 2 -15.36 -22.12 11.90
C GLY A 2 -14.52 -21.03 12.55
N THR A 3 -13.43 -21.43 13.18
CA THR A 3 -12.38 -20.53 13.67
C THR A 3 -11.68 -19.87 12.47
N THR A 4 -12.18 -18.72 12.02
CA THR A 4 -11.43 -17.77 11.19
C THR A 4 -10.37 -17.13 12.06
N ILE A 5 -9.25 -17.85 12.20
CA ILE A 5 -8.07 -17.38 12.91
C ILE A 5 -7.53 -16.20 12.10
N ASP A 6 -7.26 -15.11 12.80
CA ASP A 6 -6.73 -13.80 12.37
C ASP A 6 -5.32 -13.88 11.74
N ARG A 7 -5.08 -14.87 10.87
CA ARG A 7 -3.77 -15.19 10.27
C ARG A 7 -3.38 -14.26 9.12
N THR A 8 -4.31 -13.46 8.61
CA THR A 8 -4.15 -12.77 7.32
C THR A 8 -3.09 -11.66 7.38
N ALA A 9 -2.96 -10.92 8.48
CA ALA A 9 -2.04 -9.78 8.55
C ALA A 9 -0.55 -10.18 8.65
N GLU A 10 -0.22 -11.17 9.48
CA GLU A 10 1.16 -11.67 9.60
C GLU A 10 1.58 -12.49 8.38
N GLU A 11 0.67 -13.27 7.79
CA GLU A 11 0.91 -13.93 6.50
C GLU A 11 1.10 -12.91 5.38
N ALA A 12 0.30 -11.83 5.35
CA ALA A 12 0.48 -10.74 4.41
C ALA A 12 1.85 -10.05 4.59
N LYS A 13 2.28 -9.74 5.82
CA LYS A 13 3.62 -9.18 6.07
C LYS A 13 4.73 -10.13 5.60
N THR A 14 4.59 -11.43 5.84
CA THR A 14 5.53 -12.45 5.38
C THR A 14 5.61 -12.48 3.86
N LEU A 15 4.46 -12.45 3.19
CA LEU A 15 4.37 -12.38 1.73
C LEU A 15 5.02 -11.10 1.20
N LEU A 16 4.74 -9.94 1.81
CA LEU A 16 5.31 -8.65 1.42
C LEU A 16 6.84 -8.63 1.55
N SER A 17 7.38 -9.21 2.62
CA SER A 17 8.82 -9.37 2.80
C SER A 17 9.43 -10.29 1.73
N ALA A 18 8.79 -11.42 1.44
CA ALA A 18 9.23 -12.33 0.40
C ALA A 18 9.17 -11.68 -1.00
N LEU A 19 8.14 -10.87 -1.27
CA LEU A 19 8.05 -10.09 -2.50
C LEU A 19 9.19 -9.08 -2.58
N GLN A 20 9.42 -8.29 -1.53
CA GLN A 20 10.51 -7.31 -1.50
C GLN A 20 11.88 -7.94 -1.83
N GLN A 21 12.14 -9.17 -1.36
CA GLN A 21 13.37 -9.90 -1.65
C GLN A 21 13.42 -10.48 -3.08
N LYS A 22 12.28 -10.92 -3.64
CA LYS A 22 12.21 -11.52 -4.97
C LYS A 22 12.16 -10.49 -6.10
N PHE A 23 11.64 -9.29 -5.84
CA PHE A 23 11.50 -8.28 -6.88
C PHE A 23 12.88 -7.83 -7.37
N PRO A 24 13.10 -7.75 -8.69
CA PRO A 24 14.43 -7.50 -9.24
C PRO A 24 14.85 -6.04 -9.00
N SER A 25 15.61 -5.82 -7.92
CA SER A 25 16.14 -4.51 -7.54
C SER A 25 16.96 -3.86 -8.66
N LYS A 26 17.69 -4.68 -9.44
CA LYS A 26 18.55 -4.23 -10.54
C LYS A 26 17.81 -3.72 -11.78
N THR A 27 16.56 -4.12 -12.03
CA THR A 27 15.84 -3.75 -13.27
C THR A 27 14.68 -2.80 -13.02
N LEU A 28 13.94 -2.99 -11.93
CA LEU A 28 12.78 -2.17 -11.61
C LEU A 28 13.07 -1.13 -10.53
N GLY A 29 14.16 -1.27 -9.77
CA GLY A 29 14.50 -0.37 -8.65
C GLY A 29 13.76 -0.71 -7.36
N GLU A 30 14.41 -0.45 -6.24
CA GLU A 30 13.99 -0.86 -4.89
C GLU A 30 12.69 -0.19 -4.41
N ASP A 31 12.28 0.90 -5.07
CA ASP A 31 11.14 1.70 -4.68
C ASP A 31 9.91 1.47 -5.55
N ARG A 32 9.85 0.44 -6.39
CA ARG A 32 8.71 0.22 -7.32
C ARG A 32 7.90 -1.04 -7.07
N TRP A 33 8.44 -2.01 -6.33
CA TRP A 33 7.78 -3.30 -6.10
C TRP A 33 6.41 -3.17 -5.41
N TYR A 34 6.30 -2.26 -4.44
CA TYR A 34 5.08 -2.10 -3.65
C TYR A 34 3.92 -1.50 -4.48
N ILE A 35 4.21 -0.78 -5.56
CA ILE A 35 3.18 -0.32 -6.49
C ILE A 35 2.56 -1.53 -7.20
N LEU A 36 3.40 -2.45 -7.69
CA LEU A 36 2.92 -3.66 -8.33
C LEU A 36 2.15 -4.54 -7.36
N ALA A 37 2.64 -4.68 -6.12
CA ALA A 37 1.92 -5.40 -5.07
C ALA A 37 0.54 -4.78 -4.79
N LEU A 38 0.49 -3.46 -4.57
CA LEU A 38 -0.75 -2.72 -4.33
C LEU A 38 -1.76 -2.89 -5.46
N ILE A 39 -1.36 -2.65 -6.71
CA ILE A 39 -2.27 -2.75 -7.85
C ILE A 39 -2.72 -4.20 -8.06
N SER A 40 -1.87 -5.19 -7.82
CA SER A 40 -2.24 -6.61 -7.91
C SER A 40 -3.30 -7.00 -6.87
N LEU A 41 -3.12 -6.56 -5.61
CA LEU A 41 -4.10 -6.80 -4.54
C LEU A 41 -5.46 -6.19 -4.88
N ILE A 42 -5.47 -4.94 -5.34
CA ILE A 42 -6.70 -4.23 -5.68
C ILE A 42 -7.36 -4.84 -6.90
N ALA A 43 -6.60 -5.18 -7.95
CA ALA A 43 -7.13 -5.88 -9.12
C ALA A 43 -7.82 -7.19 -8.70
N ALA A 44 -7.24 -7.93 -7.75
CA ALA A 44 -7.79 -9.15 -7.16
C ALA A 44 -8.97 -8.93 -6.18
N GLY A 45 -9.35 -7.67 -5.91
CA GLY A 45 -10.44 -7.33 -4.98
C GLY A 45 -10.07 -7.45 -3.50
N GLN A 46 -8.78 -7.54 -3.19
CA GLN A 46 -8.24 -7.65 -1.83
C GLN A 46 -7.83 -6.26 -1.31
N CYS A 47 -8.77 -5.31 -1.31
CA CYS A 47 -8.52 -3.92 -0.91
C CYS A 47 -8.10 -3.82 0.57
N ASP A 48 -8.63 -4.70 1.42
CA ASP A 48 -8.38 -4.85 2.85
C ASP A 48 -6.90 -5.06 3.23
N HIS A 49 -6.07 -5.48 2.27
CA HIS A 49 -4.63 -5.59 2.45
C HIS A 49 -3.84 -4.31 2.13
N ALA A 50 -4.45 -3.29 1.53
CA ALA A 50 -3.79 -2.01 1.25
C ALA A 50 -3.28 -1.30 2.53
N PRO A 51 -4.03 -1.26 3.65
CA PRO A 51 -3.51 -0.78 4.93
C PRO A 51 -2.33 -1.60 5.44
N THR A 52 -2.38 -2.93 5.34
CA THR A 52 -1.28 -3.80 5.77
C THR A 52 0.00 -3.51 5.00
N LEU A 53 -0.08 -3.32 3.68
CA LEU A 53 1.05 -2.90 2.85
C LEU A 53 1.60 -1.54 3.29
N TYR A 54 0.73 -0.56 3.51
CA TYR A 54 1.14 0.76 3.97
C TYR A 54 1.86 0.69 5.32
N THR A 55 1.27 0.00 6.32
CA THR A 55 1.88 -0.20 7.64
C THR A 55 3.22 -0.91 7.56
N TYR A 56 3.33 -1.94 6.70
CA TYR A 56 4.59 -2.62 6.43
C TYR A 56 5.65 -1.66 5.87
N LEU A 57 5.28 -0.83 4.89
CA LEU A 57 6.21 0.13 4.31
C LEU A 57 6.67 1.14 5.36
N ILE A 58 5.77 1.80 6.08
CA ILE A 58 6.16 2.83 7.05
C ILE A 58 6.95 2.29 8.26
N SER A 59 6.96 0.98 8.48
CA SER A 59 7.84 0.34 9.48
C SER A 59 9.32 0.34 9.07
N GLN A 60 9.61 0.59 7.79
CA GLN A 60 10.98 0.56 7.26
C GLN A 60 11.77 1.82 7.67
N PRO A 61 13.11 1.73 7.79
CA PRO A 61 13.96 2.86 8.21
C PRO A 61 13.86 4.11 7.31
N ARG A 62 13.47 3.95 6.04
CA ARG A 62 13.34 5.08 5.09
C ARG A 62 12.10 5.95 5.30
N TYR A 63 11.15 5.54 6.13
CA TYR A 63 9.86 6.22 6.32
C TYR A 63 9.65 6.78 7.73
N GLN A 64 10.73 7.14 8.43
CA GLN A 64 10.67 7.57 9.82
C GLN A 64 10.19 9.02 10.00
N THR A 65 10.24 9.84 8.95
CA THR A 65 9.75 11.24 8.99
C THR A 65 8.34 11.36 8.41
N SER A 66 7.54 12.31 8.89
CA SER A 66 6.21 12.59 8.32
C SER A 66 6.31 12.93 6.82
N GLU A 67 7.28 13.75 6.42
CA GLU A 67 7.53 14.10 5.01
C GLU A 67 7.73 12.86 4.12
N SER A 68 8.51 11.88 4.58
CA SER A 68 8.73 10.64 3.84
C SER A 68 7.48 9.78 3.72
N ARG A 69 6.61 9.76 4.75
CA ARG A 69 5.32 9.04 4.73
C ARG A 69 4.29 9.75 3.86
N GLN A 70 4.26 11.08 3.88
CA GLN A 70 3.47 11.90 2.96
C GLN A 70 3.90 11.66 1.51
N ALA A 71 5.20 11.63 1.22
CA ALA A 71 5.73 11.32 -0.10
C ALA A 71 5.34 9.91 -0.57
N LEU A 72 5.40 8.93 0.32
CA LEU A 72 4.90 7.58 0.06
C LEU A 72 3.41 7.62 -0.27
N MET A 73 2.59 8.25 0.57
CA MET A 73 1.14 8.27 0.36
C MET A 73 0.75 8.97 -0.94
N ARG A 74 1.39 10.10 -1.28
CA ARG A 74 1.21 10.76 -2.60
C ARG A 74 1.45 9.78 -3.74
N ARG A 75 2.54 9.02 -3.67
CA ARG A 75 2.89 8.03 -4.69
C ARG A 75 1.90 6.87 -4.77
N LEU A 76 1.38 6.39 -3.63
CA LEU A 76 0.35 5.35 -3.60
C LEU A 76 -0.96 5.89 -4.20
N ARG A 77 -1.44 7.07 -3.77
CA ARG A 77 -2.64 7.73 -4.31
C ARG A 77 -2.55 7.92 -5.82
N GLU A 78 -1.43 8.44 -6.32
CA GLU A 78 -1.21 8.60 -7.76
C GLU A 78 -1.28 7.27 -8.52
N SER A 79 -0.70 6.21 -7.97
CA SER A 79 -0.72 4.88 -8.59
C SER A 79 -2.14 4.30 -8.65
N LEU A 80 -2.91 4.53 -7.58
CA LEU A 80 -4.31 4.13 -7.47
C LEU A 80 -5.18 4.87 -8.48
N VAL A 81 -5.05 6.19 -8.59
CA VAL A 81 -5.77 7.00 -9.59
C VAL A 81 -5.42 6.54 -11.01
N LYS A 82 -4.14 6.29 -11.30
CA LYS A 82 -3.71 5.78 -12.62
C LYS A 82 -4.27 4.38 -12.93
N SER A 83 -4.56 3.57 -11.92
CA SER A 83 -5.13 2.23 -12.11
C SER A 83 -6.63 2.21 -12.44
N VAL A 84 -7.34 3.33 -12.24
CA VAL A 84 -8.80 3.43 -12.47
C VAL A 84 -9.21 2.99 -13.87
N SER A 85 -8.40 3.27 -14.89
CA SER A 85 -8.68 2.85 -16.28
C SER A 85 -8.67 1.34 -16.49
N VAL A 86 -8.05 0.58 -15.59
CA VAL A 86 -7.90 -0.88 -15.68
C VAL A 86 -8.84 -1.60 -14.71
N VAL A 87 -8.95 -1.12 -13.47
CA VAL A 87 -9.69 -1.82 -12.40
C VAL A 87 -11.03 -1.16 -12.04
N GLY A 88 -11.36 -0.02 -12.65
CA GLY A 88 -12.52 0.80 -12.31
C GLY A 88 -12.30 1.67 -11.07
N VAL A 89 -13.23 2.60 -10.81
CA VAL A 89 -13.15 3.57 -9.71
C VAL A 89 -13.32 2.97 -8.31
N PRO A 90 -14.25 2.01 -8.05
CA PRO A 90 -14.57 1.62 -6.68
C PRO A 90 -13.38 1.07 -5.88
N LYS A 91 -12.57 0.21 -6.49
CA LYS A 91 -11.49 -0.50 -5.79
C LYS A 91 -10.33 0.43 -5.39
N PRO A 92 -9.79 1.30 -6.26
CA PRO A 92 -8.79 2.28 -5.85
C PRO A 92 -9.30 3.24 -4.76
N LEU A 93 -10.56 3.67 -4.84
CA LEU A 93 -11.16 4.56 -3.85
C LEU A 93 -11.27 3.88 -2.48
N GLU A 94 -11.73 2.63 -2.44
CA GLU A 94 -11.77 1.81 -1.23
C GLU A 94 -10.38 1.66 -0.60
N ALA A 95 -9.36 1.34 -1.39
CA ALA A 95 -8.00 1.21 -0.90
C ALA A 95 -7.46 2.53 -0.30
N VAL A 96 -7.72 3.68 -0.95
CA VAL A 96 -7.35 5.00 -0.39
C VAL A 96 -8.06 5.22 0.95
N HIS A 97 -9.36 4.92 1.02
CA HIS A 97 -10.15 5.10 2.23
C HIS A 97 -9.61 4.26 3.39
N GLN A 98 -9.31 2.99 3.14
CA GLN A 98 -8.78 2.08 4.15
C GLN A 98 -7.36 2.46 4.61
N ILE A 99 -6.47 2.88 3.71
CA ILE A 99 -5.15 3.38 4.12
C ILE A 99 -5.30 4.64 4.98
N SER A 100 -6.22 5.54 4.63
CA SER A 100 -6.48 6.77 5.38
C SER A 100 -6.97 6.51 6.82
N ALA A 101 -7.54 5.32 7.08
CA ALA A 101 -7.96 4.90 8.42
C ALA A 101 -6.79 4.53 9.35
N VAL A 102 -5.62 4.19 8.80
CA VAL A 102 -4.40 3.84 9.57
C VAL A 102 -3.30 4.92 9.46
N GLU A 103 -3.52 5.95 8.66
CA GLU A 103 -2.62 7.10 8.51
C GLU A 103 -2.62 7.97 9.77
N ARG A 104 -1.43 8.33 10.27
CA ARG A 104 -1.32 9.18 11.46
C ARG A 104 -1.78 10.60 11.13
N PRO A 105 -2.37 11.36 12.07
CA PRO A 105 -2.84 12.72 11.81
C PRO A 105 -1.77 13.64 11.21
N GLU A 106 -0.51 13.53 11.67
CA GLU A 106 0.63 14.31 11.19
C GLU A 106 1.11 13.91 9.79
N ASP A 107 0.72 12.73 9.29
CA ASP A 107 1.08 12.24 7.96
C ASP A 107 0.06 12.66 6.89
N LYS A 108 -1.08 13.25 7.30
CA LYS A 108 -2.09 13.73 6.37
C LYS A 108 -1.59 14.98 5.66
N ASP A 109 -1.26 14.81 4.39
CA ASP A 109 -0.84 15.90 3.51
C ASP A 109 -2.07 16.70 3.01
N TYR A 110 -2.27 17.89 3.56
CA TYR A 110 -3.29 18.85 3.12
C TYR A 110 -2.74 19.91 2.16
N SER A 111 -1.44 19.85 1.84
CA SER A 111 -0.80 20.87 0.99
C SER A 111 -1.25 20.78 -0.47
N PHE A 112 -1.68 19.59 -0.93
CA PHE A 112 -2.15 19.41 -2.29
C PHE A 112 -3.07 18.18 -2.47
N SER A 113 -4.25 18.38 -3.04
CA SER A 113 -5.15 17.33 -3.55
C SER A 113 -5.31 17.53 -5.06
N ARG A 114 -4.71 16.67 -5.89
CA ARG A 114 -5.09 16.49 -7.30
C ARG A 114 -5.66 15.10 -7.50
#